data_AF-A0A7X0LN30-F1
#
_entry.id   AF-A0A7X0LN30-F1
#
_cell.length_a   1.000
_cell.length_b   1.000
_cell.length_c   1.000
_cell.angle_alpha   90.00
_cell.angle_beta   90.00
_cell.angle_gamma   90.00
#
_symmetry.space_group_name_H-M   'P 1'
#
loop_
_entity.id
_entity.type
_entity.pdbx_description
1 polymer ?
#
loop_
_entity_poly.entity_id
_entity_poly.type
_entity_poly.pdbx_seq_one_letter_code
_entity_poly.pdbx_strand_id
1 'polypeptide(L)'
;MDMVGLLVFGAGLLWMGVMVHLVRNHVTKGGMGRNSAIGIRTRATTSSDAAWEAGHAAAAPLLTATCRAAYTAGALTWVSVPVLTLSGRATPAVVALPACGTVAVVVLLAVAAGRANAAARAAGDADG
;
A
#
# COMPACT_ATOMS: atom_id res chain seq x y z
N MET A 1 -14.30 -18.57 -8.50
CA MET A 1 -14.73 -17.96 -7.22
C MET A 1 -16.18 -17.57 -7.38
N ASP A 2 -16.98 -17.81 -6.36
CA ASP A 2 -18.36 -17.34 -6.27
C ASP A 2 -18.41 -15.85 -5.90
N MET A 3 -19.61 -15.28 -5.90
CA MET A 3 -19.83 -13.86 -5.57
C MET A 3 -19.28 -13.51 -4.18
N VAL A 4 -19.54 -14.35 -3.18
CA VAL A 4 -19.09 -14.12 -1.80
C VAL A 4 -17.56 -14.08 -1.74
N GLY A 5 -16.87 -15.04 -2.38
CA GLY A 5 -15.41 -15.04 -2.44
C GLY A 5 -14.83 -13.76 -3.07
N LEU A 6 -15.46 -13.24 -4.12
CA LEU A 6 -15.03 -12.00 -4.77
C LEU A 6 -15.23 -10.76 -3.91
N LEU A 7 -16.33 -10.70 -3.14
CA LEU A 7 -16.57 -9.62 -2.19
C LEU A 7 -15.60 -9.66 -1.01
N VAL A 8 -15.27 -10.85 -0.50
CA VAL A 8 -14.22 -11.04 0.51
C VAL A 8 -12.87 -10.55 -0.02
N PHE A 9 -12.56 -10.85 -1.29
CA PHE A 9 -11.32 -10.36 -1.91
C PHE A 9 -11.30 -8.83 -2.01
N GLY A 10 -12.42 -8.22 -2.45
CA GLY A 10 -12.58 -6.76 -2.45
C GLY A 10 -12.47 -6.13 -1.05
N ALA A 11 -13.02 -6.79 -0.02
CA ALA A 11 -12.89 -6.36 1.36
C ALA A 11 -11.43 -6.40 1.85
N GLY A 12 -10.68 -7.42 1.46
CA GLY A 12 -9.23 -7.50 1.72
C GLY A 12 -8.46 -6.32 1.14
N LEU A 13 -8.80 -5.87 -0.07
CA LEU A 13 -8.22 -4.66 -0.67
C LEU A 13 -8.58 -3.39 0.10
N LEU A 14 -9.84 -3.24 0.52
CA LEU A 14 -10.26 -2.11 1.34
C LEU A 14 -9.50 -2.08 2.67
N TRP A 15 -9.38 -3.24 3.34
CA TRP A 15 -8.64 -3.39 4.58
C TRP A 15 -7.16 -3.03 4.40
N MET A 16 -6.52 -3.51 3.33
CA MET A 16 -5.15 -3.13 3.00
C MET A 16 -5.02 -1.62 2.77
N GLY A 17 -6.00 -1.00 2.10
CA GLY A 17 -6.09 0.44 1.95
C GLY A 17 -6.11 1.18 3.29
N VAL A 18 -6.88 0.69 4.27
CA VAL A 18 -6.90 1.23 5.64
C VAL A 18 -5.53 1.10 6.30
N MET A 19 -4.91 -0.08 6.27
CA MET A 19 -3.61 -0.30 6.89
C MET A 19 -2.53 0.63 6.31
N VAL A 20 -2.45 0.75 4.98
CA VAL A 20 -1.49 1.64 4.33
C VAL A 20 -1.80 3.10 4.62
N HIS A 21 -3.08 3.48 4.73
CA HIS A 21 -3.48 4.84 5.12
C HIS A 21 -3.00 5.17 6.53
N LEU A 22 -3.15 4.24 7.49
CA LEU A 22 -2.66 4.42 8.84
C LEU A 22 -1.15 4.64 8.85
N VAL A 23 -0.38 3.80 8.15
CA VAL A 23 1.08 3.96 8.04
C VAL A 23 1.44 5.31 7.42
N ARG A 24 0.80 5.66 6.30
CA ARG A 24 0.99 6.95 5.62
C ARG A 24 0.76 8.12 6.56
N ASN A 25 -0.32 8.10 7.35
CA ASN A 25 -0.63 9.17 8.29
C ASN A 25 0.43 9.32 9.37
N HIS A 26 0.98 8.21 9.88
CA HIS A 26 2.07 8.27 10.85
C HIS A 26 3.36 8.83 10.22
N VAL A 27 3.65 8.45 8.97
CA VAL A 27 4.78 9.00 8.19
C VAL A 27 4.65 10.50 7.99
N THR A 28 3.50 10.99 7.53
CA THR A 28 3.32 12.40 7.18
C THR A 28 3.20 13.34 8.36
N LYS A 29 2.86 12.83 9.55
CA LYS A 29 2.71 13.64 10.78
C LYS A 29 4.04 13.90 11.51
N GLY A 30 5.16 13.34 11.04
CA GLY A 30 6.49 13.72 11.50
C GLY A 30 6.87 13.30 12.93
N GLY A 31 6.15 12.35 13.53
CA GLY A 31 6.33 11.99 14.96
C GLY A 31 6.83 10.57 15.23
N MET A 32 7.21 9.80 14.20
CA MET A 32 7.70 8.44 14.41
C MET A 32 9.20 8.47 14.71
N GLY A 33 9.55 8.31 15.98
CA GLY A 33 10.93 7.97 16.34
C GLY A 33 11.36 6.67 15.66
N ARG A 34 12.66 6.52 15.42
CA ARG A 34 13.28 5.36 14.75
C ARG A 34 12.95 3.99 15.37
N ASN A 35 12.42 3.98 16.60
CA ASN A 35 11.98 2.79 17.33
C ASN A 35 10.45 2.57 17.34
N SER A 36 9.73 3.17 16.40
CA SER A 36 8.29 2.95 16.22
C SER A 36 8.00 1.50 15.81
N ALA A 37 6.91 0.93 16.34
CA ALA A 37 6.38 -0.36 15.88
C ALA A 37 5.84 -0.31 14.43
N ILE A 38 5.71 0.89 13.86
CA ILE A 38 5.10 1.18 12.57
C ILE A 38 6.14 1.88 11.68
N GLY A 39 6.39 1.37 10.47
CA GLY A 39 7.29 1.99 9.48
C GLY A 39 7.92 0.99 8.50
N ILE A 40 8.64 1.52 7.50
CA ILE A 40 9.45 0.73 6.57
C ILE A 40 10.79 0.45 7.22
N ARG A 41 11.05 -0.81 7.58
CA ARG A 41 12.26 -1.23 8.30
C ARG A 41 13.20 -1.96 7.37
N THR A 42 14.27 -1.28 6.99
CA THR A 42 15.44 -1.81 6.27
C THR A 42 16.68 -1.46 7.07
N ARG A 43 17.80 -2.17 6.82
CA ARG A 43 19.08 -1.85 7.49
C ARG A 43 19.44 -0.37 7.37
N ALA A 44 19.17 0.25 6.23
CA ALA A 44 19.45 1.66 5.99
C ALA A 44 18.46 2.59 6.70
N THR A 45 17.16 2.36 6.60
CA THR A 45 16.15 3.25 7.24
C THR A 45 16.26 3.23 8.77
N THR A 46 16.84 2.19 9.36
CA THR A 46 17.08 2.11 10.81
C THR A 46 18.47 2.56 11.24
N SER A 47 19.34 3.10 10.37
CA SER A 47 20.74 3.42 10.73
C SER A 47 20.92 4.71 11.52
N SER A 48 20.14 5.74 11.22
CA SER A 48 20.12 7.03 11.91
C SER A 48 18.72 7.66 11.84
N ASP A 49 18.45 8.67 12.66
CA ASP A 49 17.16 9.37 12.63
C ASP A 49 16.98 10.14 11.31
N ALA A 50 18.07 10.71 10.77
CA ALA A 50 18.07 11.31 9.43
C ALA A 50 17.74 10.31 8.33
N ALA A 51 18.32 9.10 8.38
CA ALA A 51 18.02 8.02 7.43
C ALA A 51 16.57 7.52 7.55
N TRP A 52 16.03 7.47 8.77
CA TRP A 52 14.64 7.14 9.03
C TRP A 52 13.70 8.16 8.41
N GLU A 53 13.93 9.45 8.65
CA GLU A 53 13.10 10.53 8.14
C GLU A 53 13.17 10.62 6.61
N ALA A 54 14.38 10.59 6.04
CA ALA A 54 14.59 10.63 4.59
C ALA A 54 13.90 9.45 3.88
N GLY A 55 14.02 8.24 4.43
CA GLY A 55 13.38 7.04 3.88
C GLY A 55 11.86 7.14 3.88
N HIS A 56 11.27 7.60 4.99
CA HIS A 56 9.81 7.73 5.10
C HIS A 56 9.26 8.88 4.26
N ALA A 57 9.97 10.01 4.17
CA ALA A 57 9.63 11.11 3.27
C ALA A 57 9.60 10.64 1.80
N ALA A 58 10.59 9.86 1.37
CA ALA A 58 10.66 9.31 0.02
C ALA A 58 9.55 8.30 -0.29
N ALA A 59 9.07 7.56 0.72
CA ALA A 59 7.98 6.58 0.57
C ALA A 59 6.57 7.20 0.60
N ALA A 60 6.38 8.34 1.27
CA ALA A 60 5.08 9.00 1.44
C ALA A 60 4.22 9.13 0.16
N PRO A 61 4.75 9.58 -1.00
CA PRO A 61 3.95 9.67 -2.23
C PRO A 61 3.49 8.28 -2.73
N LEU A 62 4.33 7.25 -2.62
CA LEU A 62 3.98 5.89 -3.04
C LEU A 62 2.99 5.24 -2.08
N LEU A 63 3.09 5.47 -0.77
CA LEU A 63 2.08 5.04 0.20
C LEU A 63 0.71 5.68 -0.10
N THR A 64 0.71 6.95 -0.53
CA THR A 64 -0.50 7.64 -1.00
C THR A 64 -1.10 6.97 -2.23
N ALA A 65 -0.28 6.69 -3.25
CA ALA A 65 -0.73 6.00 -4.45
C ALA A 65 -1.28 4.61 -4.13
N THR A 66 -0.62 3.89 -3.22
CA THR A 66 -1.05 2.57 -2.74
C THR A 66 -2.42 2.64 -2.06
N CYS A 67 -2.66 3.61 -1.17
CA CYS A 67 -3.97 3.80 -0.54
C CYS A 67 -5.07 4.01 -1.58
N ARG A 68 -4.81 4.89 -2.55
CA ARG A 68 -5.77 5.19 -3.62
C ARG A 68 -6.05 3.95 -4.45
N ALA A 69 -5.02 3.22 -4.88
CA ALA A 69 -5.17 1.99 -5.66
C ALA A 69 -5.95 0.90 -4.92
N ALA A 70 -5.66 0.70 -3.63
CA ALA A 70 -6.36 -0.27 -2.79
C ALA A 70 -7.84 0.08 -2.65
N TYR A 71 -8.16 1.33 -2.32
CA TYR A 71 -9.56 1.77 -2.18
C TYR A 71 -10.31 1.76 -3.50
N THR A 72 -9.70 2.21 -4.61
CA THR A 72 -10.37 2.21 -5.91
C THR A 72 -10.65 0.80 -6.38
N ALA A 73 -9.68 -0.11 -6.32
CA ALA A 73 -9.88 -1.49 -6.73
C ALA A 73 -10.88 -2.23 -5.82
N GLY A 74 -10.79 -2.01 -4.50
CA GLY A 74 -11.74 -2.57 -3.53
C GLY A 74 -13.18 -2.08 -3.77
N ALA A 75 -13.37 -0.77 -3.91
CA ALA A 75 -14.68 -0.18 -4.17
C ALA A 75 -15.25 -0.61 -5.53
N LEU A 76 -14.43 -0.62 -6.59
CA LEU A 76 -14.84 -1.10 -7.90
C LEU A 76 -15.26 -2.57 -7.84
N THR A 77 -14.56 -3.40 -7.07
CA THR A 77 -14.94 -4.82 -6.86
C THR A 77 -16.29 -4.92 -6.17
N TRP A 78 -16.49 -4.17 -5.08
CA TRP A 78 -17.75 -4.17 -4.31
C TRP A 78 -18.96 -3.67 -5.10
N VAL A 79 -18.77 -2.78 -6.07
CA VAL A 79 -19.85 -2.29 -6.94
C VAL A 79 -20.06 -3.21 -8.14
N SER A 80 -19.00 -3.59 -8.85
CA SER A 80 -19.10 -4.33 -10.11
C SER A 80 -19.51 -5.79 -9.93
N VAL A 81 -19.03 -6.47 -8.89
CA VAL A 81 -19.31 -7.89 -8.66
C VAL A 81 -20.81 -8.14 -8.46
N PRO A 82 -21.54 -7.42 -7.58
CA PRO A 82 -22.99 -7.60 -7.46
C PRO A 82 -23.74 -7.23 -8.74
N VAL A 83 -23.39 -6.10 -9.37
CA VAL A 83 -24.06 -5.64 -10.60
C VAL A 83 -23.96 -6.68 -11.72
N LEU A 84 -22.76 -7.24 -11.95
CA LEU A 84 -22.54 -8.24 -12.98
C LEU A 84 -23.17 -9.58 -12.64
N THR A 85 -23.12 -10.00 -11.37
CA THR A 85 -23.70 -11.27 -10.92
C THR A 85 -25.21 -11.24 -11.00
N LEU A 86 -25.85 -10.20 -10.47
CA LEU A 86 -27.31 -10.06 -10.43
C LEU A 86 -27.91 -9.80 -11.82
N SER A 87 -27.15 -9.21 -12.74
CA SER A 87 -27.58 -9.04 -14.14
C SER A 87 -27.40 -10.31 -15.00
N GLY A 88 -26.86 -11.40 -14.44
CA GLY A 88 -26.57 -12.63 -15.19
C GLY A 88 -25.41 -12.47 -16.18
N ARG A 89 -24.61 -11.40 -16.06
CA ARG A 89 -23.48 -11.07 -16.94
C ARG A 89 -22.12 -11.36 -16.30
N ALA A 90 -22.10 -12.12 -15.22
CA ALA A 90 -20.85 -12.50 -14.58
C ALA A 90 -20.00 -13.33 -15.55
N THR A 91 -18.79 -12.84 -15.83
CA THR A 91 -17.78 -13.56 -16.60
C THR A 91 -16.61 -13.92 -15.69
N PRO A 92 -15.82 -14.95 -16.04
CA PRO A 92 -14.59 -15.27 -15.29
C PRO A 92 -13.62 -14.10 -15.18
N ALA A 93 -13.67 -13.16 -16.14
CA ALA A 93 -12.85 -11.94 -16.14
C ALA A 93 -13.13 -11.02 -14.95
N VAL A 94 -14.25 -11.16 -14.23
CA VAL A 94 -14.55 -10.35 -13.04
C VAL A 94 -13.52 -10.55 -11.91
N VAL A 95 -12.86 -11.72 -11.86
CA VAL A 95 -11.77 -12.02 -10.92
C VAL A 95 -10.53 -11.14 -11.20
N ALA A 96 -10.33 -10.72 -12.45
CA ALA A 96 -9.16 -9.95 -12.84
C ALA A 96 -9.11 -8.58 -12.13
N LEU A 97 -10.26 -8.00 -11.80
CA LEU A 97 -10.32 -6.68 -11.16
C LEU A 97 -9.67 -6.68 -9.75
N PRO A 98 -10.11 -7.49 -8.76
CA PRO A 98 -9.44 -7.54 -7.46
C PRO A 98 -8.03 -8.13 -7.55
N ALA A 99 -7.76 -9.05 -8.49
CA ALA A 99 -6.43 -9.60 -8.69
C ALA A 99 -5.42 -8.53 -9.15
N CYS A 100 -5.75 -7.76 -10.19
CA CYS A 100 -4.93 -6.65 -10.68
C CYS A 100 -4.76 -5.56 -9.61
N GLY A 101 -5.82 -5.25 -8.86
CA GLY A 101 -5.73 -4.32 -7.73
C GLY A 101 -4.72 -4.77 -6.68
N THR A 102 -4.70 -6.07 -6.35
CA THR A 102 -3.76 -6.66 -5.39
C THR A 102 -2.33 -6.59 -5.91
N VAL A 103 -2.10 -6.96 -7.17
CA VAL A 103 -0.77 -6.85 -7.80
C VAL A 103 -0.27 -5.41 -7.79
N ALA A 104 -1.12 -4.45 -8.15
CA ALA A 104 -0.77 -3.03 -8.13
C ALA A 104 -0.37 -2.56 -6.72
N VAL A 105 -1.12 -2.95 -5.68
CA VAL A 105 -0.80 -2.64 -4.28
C VAL A 105 0.56 -3.23 -3.87
N VAL A 106 0.81 -4.50 -4.18
CA VAL A 106 2.07 -5.18 -3.86
C VAL A 106 3.25 -4.48 -4.55
N VAL A 107 3.12 -4.19 -5.85
CA VAL A 107 4.18 -3.49 -6.61
C VAL A 107 4.46 -2.11 -6.03
N LEU A 108 3.42 -1.32 -5.74
CA LEU A 108 3.60 0.02 -5.17
C LEU A 108 4.28 -0.01 -3.80
N LEU A 109 3.94 -0.98 -2.94
CA LEU A 109 4.60 -1.18 -1.64
C LEU A 109 6.06 -1.60 -1.80
N ALA A 110 6.37 -2.49 -2.73
CA ALA A 110 7.74 -2.90 -3.01
C ALA A 110 8.59 -1.72 -3.51
N VAL A 111 8.05 -0.90 -4.42
CA VAL A 111 8.73 0.31 -4.90
C VAL A 111 8.89 1.33 -3.76
N ALA A 112 7.88 1.48 -2.89
CA ALA A 112 7.98 2.37 -1.73
C ALA A 112 9.11 1.95 -0.79
N ALA A 113 9.23 0.65 -0.51
CA ALA A 113 10.31 0.10 0.31
C ALA A 113 11.69 0.32 -0.35
N GLY A 114 11.80 0.10 -1.66
CA GLY A 114 13.02 0.36 -2.42
C GLY A 114 13.45 1.83 -2.38
N ARG A 115 12.51 2.77 -2.58
CA ARG A 115 12.78 4.21 -2.52
C ARG A 115 13.15 4.66 -1.11
N ALA A 116 12.47 4.16 -0.09
CA ALA A 116 12.83 4.44 1.30
C ALA A 116 14.26 4.00 1.61
N ASN A 117 14.62 2.79 1.19
CA ASN A 117 15.96 2.26 1.40
C ASN A 117 17.02 3.09 0.67
N ALA A 118 16.78 3.46 -0.58
CA ALA A 118 17.72 4.27 -1.35
C ALA A 118 17.94 5.66 -0.73
N ALA A 119 16.86 6.34 -0.33
CA ALA A 119 16.94 7.64 0.32
C ALA A 119 17.65 7.57 1.68
N ALA A 120 17.40 6.52 2.46
CA ALA A 120 18.06 6.31 3.73
C ALA A 120 19.59 6.10 3.60
N ARG A 121 20.04 5.37 2.56
CA ARG A 121 21.48 5.20 2.28
C ARG A 121 22.14 6.53 1.91
N ALA A 122 21.49 7.31 1.04
CA ALA A 122 22.00 8.61 0.64
C ALA A 122 22.12 9.59 1.82
N ALA A 123 21.20 9.53 2.78
CA ALA A 123 21.31 10.32 4.02
C ALA A 123 22.46 9.83 4.92
N GLY A 124 22.63 8.51 5.07
CA GLY A 124 23.73 7.96 5.86
C GLY A 124 25.11 8.24 5.31
N ASP A 125 25.26 8.30 3.98
CA ASP A 125 26.52 8.65 3.31
C ASP A 125 26.86 10.16 3.43
N ALA A 126 25.89 11.02 3.77
CA ALA A 126 26.10 12.45 3.97
C ALA A 126 26.50 12.81 5.42
N ASP A 127 26.26 11.91 6.37
CA ASP A 127 26.53 12.10 7.81
C ASP A 127 27.90 11.51 8.26
N GLY A 128 28.61 10.79 7.38
CA GLY A 128 29.89 10.11 7.66
C GLY A 128 31.09 10.77 6.99
#